data_AF-A0A524LUD9-F1
#
_entry.id   AF-A0A524LUD9-F1
#
_cell.length_a   1.000
_cell.length_b   1.000
_cell.length_c   1.000
_cell.angle_alpha   90.00
_cell.angle_beta   90.00
_cell.angle_gamma   90.00
#
_symmetry.space_group_name_H-M   'P 1'
#
loop_
_entity.id
_entity.type
_entity.pdbx_description
1 polymer ?
#
loop_
_entity_poly.entity_id
_entity_poly.type
_entity_poly.pdbx_seq_one_letter_code
_entity_poly.pdbx_strand_id
1 'polypeptide(L)'
;MITTVTTVYCTVLFEAIHNWPGCPFDEVAYLRDPHRHIFHIKAYKRVFHDDRDVEFIMLKHEIERYLKTTYSDGVFGAKSCEMLGRELMEKFDLCQVEVSEDNENGAVLHKVGE
;
A
#
# COMPACT_ATOMS: atom_id res chain seq x y z
N MET A 1 23.30 -26.06 -4.46
CA MET A 1 23.00 -24.61 -4.54
C MET A 1 21.57 -24.43 -4.09
N ILE A 2 21.31 -23.46 -3.22
CA ILE A 2 19.94 -23.12 -2.78
C ILE A 2 19.37 -22.18 -3.83
N THR A 3 18.16 -22.46 -4.32
CA THR A 3 17.40 -21.52 -5.16
C THR A 3 16.52 -20.70 -4.23
N THR A 4 16.70 -19.38 -4.26
CA THR A 4 15.89 -18.44 -3.48
C THR A 4 15.14 -17.50 -4.41
N VAL A 5 13.96 -17.06 -3.98
CA VAL A 5 13.34 -15.84 -4.49
C VAL A 5 13.61 -14.75 -3.48
N THR A 6 14.30 -13.70 -3.90
CA THR A 6 14.69 -12.60 -3.02
C THR A 6 13.77 -11.41 -3.26
N THR A 7 13.28 -10.81 -2.19
CA THR A 7 12.51 -9.57 -2.22
C THR A 7 13.10 -8.59 -1.23
N VAL A 8 13.25 -7.34 -1.64
CA VAL A 8 13.45 -6.23 -0.71
C VAL A 8 12.10 -5.64 -0.34
N TYR A 9 12.02 -4.98 0.81
CA TYR A 9 10.80 -4.30 1.22
C TYR A 9 11.08 -2.94 1.84
N CYS A 10 10.08 -2.06 1.80
CA CYS A 10 10.07 -0.83 2.57
C CYS A 10 8.71 -0.60 3.23
N THR A 11 8.70 0.25 4.26
CA THR A 11 7.49 0.63 4.98
C THR A 11 7.28 2.14 4.89
N VAL A 12 6.07 2.53 4.51
CA VAL A 12 5.58 3.91 4.40
C VAL A 12 4.40 4.08 5.36
N LEU A 13 4.40 5.20 6.09
CA LEU A 13 3.26 5.66 6.87
C LEU A 13 2.70 6.90 6.20
N PHE A 14 1.39 6.93 5.97
CA PHE A 14 0.73 8.05 5.31
C PHE A 14 -0.60 8.37 5.98
N GLU A 15 -0.74 9.59 6.50
CA GLU A 15 -2.00 10.07 7.06
C GLU A 15 -2.94 10.48 5.93
N ALA A 16 -4.17 9.95 5.92
CA ALA A 16 -5.18 10.31 4.94
C ALA A 16 -6.60 10.14 5.49
N ILE A 17 -7.54 10.85 4.86
CA ILE A 17 -8.99 10.70 5.06
C ILE A 17 -9.56 9.87 3.91
N HIS A 18 -10.45 8.95 4.24
CA HIS A 18 -11.21 8.19 3.25
C HIS A 18 -12.59 7.83 3.80
N ASN A 19 -13.43 7.20 2.98
CA ASN A 19 -14.68 6.59 3.42
C ASN A 19 -15.16 5.51 2.46
N TRP A 20 -16.17 4.76 2.86
CA TRP A 20 -16.97 3.90 1.99
C TRP A 20 -18.42 4.42 1.92
N PRO A 21 -18.71 5.44 1.07
CA PRO A 21 -20.03 6.09 1.03
C PRO A 21 -21.20 5.12 0.81
N GLY A 22 -20.95 4.03 0.09
CA GLY A 22 -21.94 3.00 -0.22
C GLY A 22 -21.98 1.82 0.75
N CYS A 23 -21.37 1.91 1.95
CA CYS A 23 -21.35 0.81 2.92
C CYS A 23 -22.79 0.32 3.22
N PRO A 24 -23.12 -0.95 2.91
CA PRO A 24 -24.48 -1.46 3.08
C PRO A 24 -24.76 -1.96 4.50
N PHE A 25 -23.75 -1.97 5.39
CA PHE A 25 -23.82 -2.59 6.70
C PHE A 25 -24.06 -1.54 7.79
N ASP A 26 -25.13 -1.70 8.57
CA ASP A 26 -25.46 -0.75 9.63
C ASP A 26 -24.57 -0.91 10.88
N GLU A 27 -24.01 -2.09 11.11
CA GLU A 27 -23.04 -2.35 12.20
C GLU A 27 -21.81 -1.44 12.11
N VAL A 28 -21.39 -1.11 10.89
CA VAL A 28 -20.25 -0.24 10.58
C VAL A 28 -20.67 0.96 9.74
N ALA A 29 -21.87 1.49 10.00
CA ALA A 29 -22.44 2.62 9.26
C ALA A 29 -21.54 3.86 9.25
N TYR A 30 -20.71 4.05 10.29
CA TYR A 30 -19.74 5.14 10.38
C TYR A 30 -18.70 5.14 9.23
N LEU A 31 -18.47 4.00 8.57
CA LEU A 31 -17.60 3.93 7.40
C LEU A 31 -18.13 4.75 6.22
N ARG A 32 -19.42 5.10 6.19
CA ARG A 32 -20.02 5.94 5.15
C ARG A 32 -19.49 7.37 5.18
N ASP A 33 -19.13 7.88 6.35
CA ASP A 33 -18.68 9.25 6.55
C ASP A 33 -17.15 9.36 6.45
N PRO A 34 -16.60 10.50 6.00
CA PRO A 34 -15.15 10.73 5.96
C PRO A 34 -14.50 10.54 7.34
N HIS A 35 -13.49 9.69 7.40
CA HIS A 35 -12.72 9.42 8.61
C HIS A 35 -11.24 9.25 8.28
N ARG A 36 -10.40 9.47 9.30
CA ARG A 36 -8.95 9.59 9.16
C ARG A 36 -8.26 8.33 9.66
N HIS A 37 -7.26 7.85 8.92
CA HIS A 37 -6.32 6.81 9.37
C HIS A 37 -4.86 7.23 9.16
N ILE A 38 -3.97 6.56 9.89
CA ILE A 38 -2.59 6.37 9.41
C ILE A 38 -2.58 5.08 8.60
N PHE A 39 -2.36 5.19 7.30
CA PHE A 39 -2.18 4.03 6.44
C PHE A 39 -0.75 3.51 6.59
N HIS A 40 -0.63 2.25 7.02
CA HIS A 40 0.61 1.51 7.09
C HIS A 40 0.75 0.68 5.82
N ILE A 41 1.78 0.97 5.03
CA ILE A 41 2.00 0.36 3.71
C ILE A 41 3.34 -0.34 3.74
N LYS A 42 3.36 -1.65 3.46
CA LYS A 42 4.57 -2.44 3.28
C LYS A 42 4.64 -2.96 1.86
N ALA A 43 5.61 -2.45 1.10
CA ALA A 43 5.80 -2.74 -0.31
C ALA A 43 6.96 -3.71 -0.50
N TYR A 44 6.75 -4.80 -1.25
CA TYR A 44 7.76 -5.81 -1.54
C TYR A 44 8.06 -5.84 -3.03
N LYS A 45 9.34 -5.72 -3.38
CA LYS A 45 9.84 -5.74 -4.76
C LYS A 45 10.77 -6.93 -4.94
N ARG A 46 10.53 -7.73 -5.99
CA ARG A 46 11.40 -8.85 -6.36
C ARG A 46 12.74 -8.31 -6.88
N VAL A 47 13.83 -8.96 -6.49
CA VAL A 47 15.19 -8.67 -6.93
C VAL A 47 15.86 -9.94 -7.45
N PHE A 48 16.82 -9.79 -8.35
CA PHE A 48 17.45 -10.87 -9.11
C PHE A 48 18.95 -11.03 -8.81
N HIS A 49 19.54 -10.09 -8.08
CA HIS A 49 20.90 -10.20 -7.55
C HIS A 49 21.06 -9.52 -6.18
N ASP A 50 22.09 -9.91 -5.43
CA ASP A 50 22.25 -9.51 -4.02
C ASP A 50 22.96 -8.16 -3.84
N ASP A 51 23.52 -7.59 -4.90
CA ASP A 51 24.16 -6.26 -4.87
C ASP A 51 23.19 -5.14 -5.20
N ARG A 52 22.28 -4.83 -4.26
CA ARG A 52 21.36 -3.68 -4.30
C ARG A 52 20.65 -3.48 -5.65
N ASP A 53 20.10 -4.55 -6.22
CA ASP A 53 19.27 -4.49 -7.44
C ASP A 53 18.18 -3.41 -7.33
N VAL A 54 17.52 -3.35 -6.16
CA VAL A 54 16.66 -2.24 -5.76
C VAL A 54 17.08 -1.73 -4.37
N GLU A 55 17.45 -0.45 -4.29
CA GLU A 55 17.70 0.24 -3.03
C GLU A 55 16.36 0.62 -2.38
N PHE A 56 16.00 -0.09 -1.30
CA PHE A 56 14.69 0.03 -0.64
C PHE A 56 14.42 1.43 -0.08
N ILE A 57 15.46 2.23 0.23
CA ILE A 57 15.29 3.63 0.64
C ILE A 57 14.81 4.49 -0.53
N MET A 58 15.33 4.26 -1.75
CA MET A 58 14.88 4.98 -2.94
C MET A 58 13.44 4.60 -3.29
N LEU A 59 13.11 3.30 -3.25
CA LEU A 59 11.73 2.82 -3.42
C LEU A 59 10.77 3.48 -2.43
N LYS A 60 11.17 3.59 -1.15
CA LYS A 60 10.39 4.30 -0.13
C LYS A 60 10.12 5.76 -0.52
N HIS A 61 11.17 6.50 -0.91
CA HIS A 61 11.03 7.91 -1.31
C HIS A 61 10.15 8.09 -2.54
N GLU A 62 10.19 7.17 -3.50
CA GLU A 62 9.34 7.19 -4.69
C GLU A 62 7.86 6.99 -4.33
N ILE A 63 7.55 6.02 -3.47
CA ILE A 63 6.18 5.78 -2.98
C ILE A 63 5.68 6.98 -2.18
N GLU A 64 6.47 7.50 -1.24
CA GLU A 64 6.08 8.68 -0.45
C GLU A 64 5.83 9.91 -1.32
N ARG A 65 6.67 10.15 -2.33
CA ARG A 65 6.50 11.26 -3.25
C ARG A 65 5.24 11.09 -4.09
N TYR A 66 5.01 9.89 -4.61
CA TYR A 66 3.79 9.57 -5.36
C TYR A 66 2.54 9.83 -4.52
N LEU A 67 2.49 9.35 -3.28
CA LEU A 67 1.35 9.57 -2.39
C LEU A 67 1.14 11.06 -2.10
N LYS A 68 2.21 11.79 -1.76
CA LYS A 68 2.13 13.24 -1.47
C LYS A 68 1.70 14.08 -2.68
N THR A 69 2.13 13.69 -3.90
CA THR A 69 1.76 14.42 -5.12
C THR A 69 0.36 14.07 -5.60
N THR A 70 -0.02 12.79 -5.52
CA THR A 70 -1.32 12.29 -6.01
C THR A 70 -2.45 12.66 -5.06
N TYR A 71 -2.19 12.63 -3.75
CA TYR A 71 -3.15 12.91 -2.67
C TYR A 71 -2.67 14.11 -1.87
N SER A 72 -2.45 15.23 -2.54
CA SER A 72 -1.88 16.45 -1.95
C SER A 72 -2.79 17.13 -0.93
N ASP A 73 -4.09 16.84 -0.97
CA ASP A 73 -5.11 17.23 0.01
C ASP A 73 -5.27 16.21 1.16
N GLY A 74 -4.53 15.10 1.12
CA GLY A 74 -4.62 14.03 2.11
C GLY A 74 -5.93 13.23 2.03
N VAL A 75 -6.60 13.19 0.88
CA VAL A 75 -7.87 12.47 0.72
C VAL A 75 -7.75 11.31 -0.27
N PHE A 76 -7.98 10.08 0.21
CA PHE A 76 -8.00 8.88 -0.63
C PHE A 76 -9.37 8.59 -1.26
N GLY A 77 -10.41 9.33 -0.86
CA GLY A 77 -11.77 9.17 -1.36
C GLY A 77 -12.35 7.81 -0.97
N ALA A 78 -12.92 7.09 -1.94
CA ALA A 78 -13.59 5.80 -1.69
C ALA A 78 -12.66 4.56 -1.72
N LYS A 79 -11.34 4.76 -1.67
CA LYS A 79 -10.36 3.67 -1.81
C LYS A 79 -10.28 2.83 -0.54
N SER A 80 -10.46 1.52 -0.69
CA SER A 80 -10.14 0.54 0.35
C SER A 80 -8.63 0.21 0.37
N CYS A 81 -8.18 -0.50 1.40
CA CYS A 81 -6.83 -1.05 1.49
C CYS A 81 -6.45 -1.89 0.25
N GLU A 82 -7.38 -2.68 -0.29
CA GLU A 82 -7.17 -3.47 -1.52
C GLU A 82 -6.95 -2.60 -2.76
N MET A 83 -7.76 -1.54 -2.89
CA MET A 83 -7.66 -0.62 -4.02
C MET A 83 -6.35 0.16 -3.99
N LEU A 84 -5.96 0.67 -2.82
CA LEU A 84 -4.68 1.35 -2.64
C LEU A 84 -3.51 0.39 -2.86
N GLY A 85 -3.59 -0.82 -2.32
CA GLY A 85 -2.58 -1.86 -2.51
C GLY A 85 -2.40 -2.22 -3.99
N ARG A 86 -3.49 -2.36 -4.76
CA ARG A 86 -3.44 -2.66 -6.19
C ARG A 86 -2.84 -1.51 -7.00
N GLU A 87 -3.22 -0.28 -6.70
CA GLU A 87 -2.65 0.91 -7.33
C GLU A 87 -1.13 0.97 -7.15
N LEU A 88 -0.63 0.77 -5.92
CA LEU A 88 0.81 0.78 -5.64
C LEU A 88 1.50 -0.43 -6.29
N MET A 89 0.86 -1.59 -6.26
CA MET A 89 1.37 -2.80 -6.90
C MET A 89 1.60 -2.58 -8.40
N GLU A 90 0.62 -2.02 -9.11
CA GLU A 90 0.73 -1.72 -10.53
C GLU A 90 1.73 -0.59 -10.80
N LYS A 91 1.71 0.47 -9.99
CA LYS A 91 2.55 1.66 -10.19
C LYS A 91 4.04 1.38 -10.04
N PHE A 92 4.41 0.57 -9.05
CA PHE A 92 5.80 0.28 -8.70
C PHE A 92 6.22 -1.16 -9.06
N ASP A 93 5.33 -1.89 -9.73
CA ASP A 93 5.52 -3.28 -10.15
C ASP A 93 5.96 -4.16 -8.95
N LEU A 94 5.20 -4.06 -7.86
CA LEU A 94 5.47 -4.78 -6.61
C LEU A 94 4.99 -6.22 -6.73
N CYS A 95 5.71 -7.14 -6.09
CA CYS A 95 5.31 -8.55 -6.05
C CYS A 95 4.34 -8.84 -4.88
N GLN A 96 4.39 -8.02 -3.82
CA GLN A 96 3.45 -8.06 -2.71
C GLN A 96 3.29 -6.66 -2.11
N VAL A 97 2.08 -6.35 -1.64
CA VAL A 97 1.77 -5.12 -0.90
C VAL A 97 0.87 -5.45 0.27
N GLU A 98 1.23 -4.98 1.45
CA GLU A 98 0.37 -4.96 2.63
C GLU A 98 -0.09 -3.53 2.87
N VAL A 99 -1.38 -3.31 3.07
CA VAL A 99 -1.97 -2.02 3.44
C VAL A 99 -2.88 -2.26 4.63
N SER A 100 -2.66 -1.54 5.72
CA SER A 100 -3.55 -1.57 6.89
C SER A 100 -3.86 -0.18 7.40
N GLU A 101 -5.08 0.01 7.87
CA GLU A 101 -5.55 1.19 8.57
C GLU A 101 -5.14 1.10 10.05
N ASP A 102 -4.45 2.12 10.55
CA ASP A 102 -3.97 2.26 11.94
C ASP A 102 -3.16 1.06 12.47
N ASN A 103 -2.53 0.29 11.57
CA ASN A 103 -1.78 -0.93 11.88
C ASN A 103 -2.63 -2.02 12.58
N GLU A 104 -3.93 -2.03 12.33
CA GLU A 104 -4.87 -2.96 12.98
C GLU A 104 -5.47 -3.94 11.97
N ASN A 105 -6.19 -3.42 10.98
CA ASN A 105 -6.92 -4.22 9.98
C ASN A 105 -6.53 -3.78 8.57
N GLY A 106 -6.52 -4.71 7.61
CA GLY A 106 -6.04 -4.39 6.27
C GLY A 106 -6.10 -5.53 5.27
N ALA A 107 -5.41 -5.34 4.15
CA ALA A 107 -5.33 -6.27 3.03
C ALA A 107 -3.87 -6.61 2.68
N VAL A 108 -3.66 -7.84 2.22
CA VAL A 108 -2.40 -8.31 1.65
C VAL A 108 -2.65 -8.75 0.21
N LEU A 109 -1.92 -8.16 -0.73
CA LEU A 109 -1.98 -8.51 -2.13
C LEU A 109 -0.70 -9.22 -2.53
N HIS A 110 -0.85 -10.29 -3.29
CA HIS A 110 0.25 -10.98 -3.96
C HIS A 110 0.03 -10.90 -5.47
N LYS A 111 1.07 -10.51 -6.21
CA LYS A 111 1.06 -10.60 -7.67
C LYS A 111 1.14 -12.08 -8.04
N VAL A 112 0.17 -12.57 -8.80
CA VAL A 112 0.12 -13.97 -9.25
C VAL A 112 0.64 -14.05 -10.68
N GLY A 113 1.68 -14.86 -10.89
CA GLY A 113 2.24 -15.15 -12.22
C GLY A 113 3.42 -14.26 -12.61
N GLU A 114 4.63 -14.71 -12.27
CA GLU A 114 5.92 -14.31 -12.87
C GLU A 114 6.85 -15.52 -12.99
#